data_AF-A0A3A9WBB9-F1
#
_entry.id   AF-A0A3A9WBB9-F1
#
_cell.length_a   1.000
_cell.length_b   1.000
_cell.length_c   1.000
_cell.angle_alpha   90.00
_cell.angle_beta   90.00
_cell.angle_gamma   90.00
#
_symmetry.space_group_name_H-M   'P 1'
#
loop_
_entity.id
_entity.type
_entity.pdbx_description
1 polymer ?
#
loop_
_entity_poly.entity_id
_entity_poly.type
_entity_poly.pdbx_seq_one_letter_code
_entity_poly.pdbx_strand_id
1 'polypeptide(L)'
;MMNKFLVFLTLIVFVSCNTRERNYEKHLEKGLKTFPYTRNVNQNLITGVSIRSLAFIKKSDDQRMLVIKLNDEVTPETINKFSLAIHTYLNKDKYGDLLKDKDYISTPLKPVLKDIKGHKYIITEYDIDVERIKELQFFLFDRDKFRKVLSKRVIVRNIGI
;
A
#
# COMPACT_ATOMS: atom_id res chain seq x y z
N MET A 1 29.57 45.35 -6.89
CA MET A 1 28.10 45.34 -6.73
C MET A 1 27.55 44.08 -7.42
N MET A 2 27.82 42.87 -6.89
CA MET A 2 27.43 41.62 -7.59
C MET A 2 27.34 40.40 -6.66
N ASN A 3 26.87 40.58 -5.42
CA ASN A 3 26.79 39.49 -4.41
C ASN A 3 25.40 39.27 -3.80
N LYS A 4 24.37 40.00 -4.24
CA LYS A 4 23.00 39.87 -3.69
C LYS A 4 22.08 38.98 -4.54
N PHE A 5 22.46 38.64 -5.76
CA PHE A 5 21.63 37.83 -6.66
C PHE A 5 21.80 36.31 -6.43
N LEU A 6 22.95 35.86 -5.92
CA LEU A 6 23.26 34.45 -5.72
C LEU A 6 22.49 33.81 -4.55
N VAL A 7 22.13 34.62 -3.55
CA VAL A 7 21.39 34.17 -2.34
C VAL A 7 19.91 33.92 -2.62
N PHE A 8 19.34 34.58 -3.64
CA PHE A 8 17.93 34.40 -3.99
C PHE A 8 17.68 33.13 -4.81
N LEU A 9 18.65 32.72 -5.63
CA LEU A 9 18.55 31.50 -6.45
C LEU A 9 18.67 30.21 -5.61
N THR A 10 19.37 30.27 -4.48
CA THR A 10 19.54 29.11 -3.56
C THR A 10 18.31 28.85 -2.69
N LEU A 11 17.42 29.84 -2.49
CA LEU A 11 16.21 29.69 -1.67
C LEU A 11 15.05 29.00 -2.40
N ILE A 12 15.02 29.04 -3.73
CA ILE A 12 13.93 28.48 -4.55
C ILE A 12 14.03 26.95 -4.70
N VAL A 13 15.25 26.39 -4.56
CA VAL A 13 15.50 24.95 -4.78
C VAL A 13 15.00 24.07 -3.63
N PHE A 14 14.83 24.60 -2.41
CA PHE A 14 14.39 23.81 -1.25
C PHE A 14 12.86 23.64 -1.13
N VAL A 15 12.05 24.36 -1.91
CA VAL A 15 10.58 24.30 -1.78
C VAL A 15 9.97 23.14 -2.59
N SER A 16 10.70 22.58 -3.56
CA SER A 16 10.13 21.61 -4.50
C SER A 16 9.96 20.20 -3.93
N CYS A 17 10.83 19.77 -3.00
CA CYS A 17 10.82 18.38 -2.50
C CYS A 17 9.65 18.03 -1.55
N ASN A 18 8.96 19.00 -0.94
CA ASN A 18 7.93 18.72 0.07
C ASN A 18 6.50 18.53 -0.46
N THR A 19 6.26 18.76 -1.75
CA THR A 19 4.88 18.78 -2.27
C THR A 19 4.26 17.38 -2.38
N ARG A 20 5.05 16.37 -2.76
CA ARG A 20 4.55 14.99 -2.92
C ARG A 20 4.28 14.30 -1.60
N GLU A 21 5.18 14.44 -0.63
CA GLU A 21 4.98 13.86 0.69
C GLU A 21 3.74 14.45 1.37
N ARG A 22 3.54 15.77 1.26
CA ARG A 22 2.30 16.43 1.71
C ARG A 22 1.04 15.91 1.01
N ASN A 23 1.11 15.68 -0.30
CA ASN A 23 -0.03 15.12 -1.04
C ASN A 23 -0.33 13.67 -0.60
N TYR A 24 0.71 12.85 -0.44
CA TYR A 24 0.62 11.49 0.09
C TYR A 24 -0.08 11.49 1.45
N GLU A 25 0.40 12.29 2.41
CA GLU A 25 -0.20 12.40 3.74
C GLU A 25 -1.66 12.87 3.68
N LYS A 26 -1.96 13.88 2.87
CA LYS A 26 -3.32 14.41 2.70
C LYS A 26 -4.32 13.34 2.23
N HIS A 27 -3.90 12.40 1.40
CA HIS A 27 -4.76 11.28 0.99
C HIS A 27 -5.06 10.33 2.16
N LEU A 28 -4.08 10.10 3.04
CA LEU A 28 -4.23 9.26 4.22
C LEU A 28 -5.09 9.93 5.30
N GLU A 29 -4.90 11.22 5.55
CA GLU A 29 -5.72 11.98 6.50
C GLU A 29 -7.21 11.97 6.13
N LYS A 30 -7.52 11.87 4.83
CA LYS A 30 -8.90 11.84 4.31
C LYS A 30 -9.46 10.42 4.12
N GLY A 31 -8.80 9.38 4.61
CA GLY A 31 -9.37 8.04 4.55
C GLY A 31 -9.34 7.43 3.15
N LEU A 32 -8.41 7.87 2.28
CA LEU A 32 -8.34 7.62 0.84
C LEU A 32 -9.50 8.19 0.00
N LYS A 33 -10.47 8.88 0.60
CA LYS A 33 -11.68 9.35 -0.10
C LYS A 33 -11.39 10.29 -1.29
N THR A 34 -10.26 11.00 -1.25
CA THR A 34 -9.88 11.96 -2.29
C THR A 34 -8.83 11.45 -3.25
N PHE A 35 -8.39 10.19 -3.11
CA PHE A 35 -7.45 9.59 -4.06
C PHE A 35 -8.24 8.90 -5.19
N PRO A 36 -8.08 9.32 -6.45
CA PRO A 36 -8.94 8.87 -7.56
C PRO A 36 -8.80 7.38 -7.85
N TYR A 37 -7.59 6.82 -7.69
CA TYR A 37 -7.31 5.40 -7.94
C TYR A 37 -7.48 4.55 -6.67
N THR A 38 -8.46 4.91 -5.83
CA THR A 38 -8.83 4.12 -4.66
C THR A 38 -9.76 2.99 -5.06
N ARG A 39 -9.38 1.76 -4.73
CA ARG A 39 -10.22 0.59 -4.92
C ARG A 39 -10.97 0.27 -3.63
N ASN A 40 -12.29 0.33 -3.69
CA ASN A 40 -13.16 -0.18 -2.62
C ASN A 40 -13.15 -1.71 -2.63
N VAL A 41 -12.97 -2.30 -1.46
CA VAL A 41 -12.86 -3.75 -1.27
C VAL A 41 -13.99 -4.26 -0.38
N ASN A 42 -14.12 -3.71 0.83
CA ASN A 42 -15.14 -4.05 1.83
C ASN A 42 -15.27 -5.56 2.10
N GLN A 43 -14.15 -6.24 2.32
CA GLN A 43 -14.13 -7.68 2.62
C GLN A 43 -13.39 -7.98 3.92
N ASN A 44 -13.88 -8.98 4.65
CA ASN A 44 -13.32 -9.41 5.92
C ASN A 44 -12.17 -10.39 5.68
N LEU A 45 -11.01 -10.12 6.29
CA LEU A 45 -9.94 -11.12 6.40
C LEU A 45 -10.34 -12.15 7.46
N ILE A 46 -10.63 -11.64 8.67
CA ILE A 46 -11.10 -12.38 9.84
C ILE A 46 -12.17 -11.55 10.56
N THR A 47 -12.84 -12.14 11.55
CA THR A 47 -13.76 -11.38 12.41
C THR A 47 -13.03 -10.19 13.04
N GLY A 48 -13.60 -8.99 12.89
CA GLY A 48 -13.05 -7.73 13.42
C GLY A 48 -11.97 -7.06 12.55
N VAL A 49 -11.46 -7.71 11.49
CA VAL A 49 -10.46 -7.13 10.58
C VAL A 49 -10.92 -7.26 9.14
N SER A 50 -11.18 -6.10 8.53
CA SER A 50 -11.72 -5.96 7.18
C SER A 50 -10.87 -5.01 6.37
N ILE A 51 -10.58 -5.36 5.12
CA ILE A 51 -10.02 -4.44 4.14
C ILE A 51 -11.19 -3.63 3.58
N ARG A 52 -11.20 -2.32 3.86
CA ARG A 52 -12.23 -1.39 3.38
C ARG A 52 -11.89 -0.89 1.98
N SER A 53 -10.66 -0.42 1.79
CA SER A 53 -10.17 0.05 0.51
C SER A 53 -8.66 -0.13 0.41
N LEU A 54 -8.13 -0.02 -0.80
CA LEU A 54 -6.69 0.04 -1.04
C LEU A 54 -6.35 1.06 -2.13
N ALA A 55 -5.10 1.50 -2.14
CA ALA A 55 -4.56 2.40 -3.15
C ALA A 55 -3.05 2.19 -3.31
N PHE A 56 -2.55 2.47 -4.51
CA PHE A 56 -1.12 2.58 -4.79
C PHE A 56 -0.75 4.06 -4.90
N ILE A 57 0.01 4.58 -3.95
CA ILE A 57 0.32 6.01 -3.86
C ILE A 57 1.82 6.21 -3.94
N LYS A 58 2.28 7.12 -4.81
CA LYS A 58 3.68 7.53 -4.84
C LYS A 58 3.97 8.39 -3.60
N LYS A 59 4.93 7.97 -2.77
CA LYS A 59 5.43 8.78 -1.64
C LYS A 59 6.54 9.73 -2.12
N SER A 60 7.40 9.25 -3.01
CA SER A 60 8.45 10.02 -3.69
C SER A 60 8.50 9.64 -5.19
N ASP A 61 9.54 10.07 -5.92
CA ASP A 61 9.74 9.66 -7.32
C ASP A 61 9.97 8.15 -7.47
N ASP A 62 10.76 7.59 -6.56
CA ASP A 62 11.19 6.19 -6.62
C ASP A 62 10.37 5.27 -5.71
N GLN A 63 9.60 5.83 -4.77
CA GLN A 63 8.84 5.04 -3.80
C GLN A 63 7.34 5.02 -4.09
N ARG A 64 6.84 3.82 -4.37
CA ARG A 64 5.41 3.54 -4.46
C ARG A 64 4.97 2.71 -3.26
N MET A 65 3.92 3.17 -2.59
CA MET A 65 3.36 2.52 -1.42
C MET A 65 2.06 1.83 -1.78
N LEU A 66 1.91 0.58 -1.34
CA LEU A 66 0.60 -0.05 -1.20
C LEU A 66 0.01 0.37 0.15
N VAL A 67 -1.11 1.08 0.09
CA VAL A 67 -1.87 1.54 1.25
C VAL A 67 -3.14 0.72 1.35
N ILE A 68 -3.28 -0.04 2.43
CA ILE A 68 -4.45 -0.88 2.71
C ILE A 68 -5.19 -0.26 3.88
N LYS A 69 -6.38 0.29 3.62
CA LYS A 69 -7.25 0.84 4.66
C LYS A 69 -8.09 -0.26 5.29
N LEU A 70 -8.05 -0.33 6.62
CA LEU A 70 -8.82 -1.26 7.43
C LEU A 70 -10.11 -0.62 7.95
N ASN A 71 -10.95 -1.40 8.63
CA ASN A 71 -12.04 -0.87 9.42
C ASN A 71 -11.51 -0.13 10.67
N ASP A 72 -12.28 0.82 11.18
CA ASP A 72 -11.79 1.77 12.19
C ASP A 72 -11.61 1.11 13.57
N GLU A 73 -12.28 -0.03 13.82
CA GLU A 73 -12.23 -0.79 15.07
C GLU A 73 -10.96 -1.63 15.22
N VAL A 74 -10.12 -1.72 14.18
CA VAL A 74 -8.88 -2.51 14.25
C VAL A 74 -7.89 -1.88 15.23
N THR A 75 -7.36 -2.70 16.13
CA THR A 75 -6.34 -2.31 17.10
C THR A 75 -4.95 -2.89 16.77
N PRO A 76 -3.86 -2.28 17.26
CA PRO A 76 -2.52 -2.83 17.10
C PRO A 76 -2.38 -4.26 17.63
N GLU A 77 -2.99 -4.57 18.77
CA GLU A 77 -2.95 -5.90 19.40
C GLU A 77 -3.57 -6.97 18.51
N THR A 78 -4.59 -6.60 17.73
CA THR A 78 -5.24 -7.53 16.81
C THR A 78 -4.35 -7.82 15.60
N ILE A 79 -3.80 -6.78 14.96
CA ILE A 79 -2.94 -6.92 13.78
C ILE A 79 -1.60 -7.58 14.12
N ASN A 80 -1.05 -7.27 15.30
CA ASN A 80 0.22 -7.79 15.75
C ASN A 80 0.23 -9.31 16.03
N LYS A 81 -0.90 -10.00 15.94
CA LYS A 81 -0.95 -11.47 16.08
C LYS A 81 -0.64 -12.19 14.78
N PHE A 82 -0.62 -11.48 13.66
CA PHE A 82 -0.60 -12.08 12.33
C PHE A 82 0.55 -11.55 11.48
N SER A 83 0.90 -12.34 10.46
CA SER A 83 1.59 -11.88 9.26
C SER A 83 0.56 -11.75 8.13
N LEU A 84 0.81 -10.83 7.20
CA LEU A 84 0.00 -10.62 6.00
C LEU A 84 0.76 -11.14 4.79
N ALA A 85 0.13 -12.00 3.99
CA ALA A 85 0.63 -12.38 2.67
C ALA A 85 -0.13 -11.61 1.60
N ILE A 86 0.64 -11.05 0.66
CA ILE A 86 0.12 -10.44 -0.56
C ILE A 86 0.60 -11.30 -1.72
N HIS A 87 -0.34 -11.95 -2.42
CA HIS A 87 -0.04 -12.64 -3.67
C HIS A 87 -0.40 -11.74 -4.83
N THR A 88 0.58 -11.47 -5.68
CA THR A 88 0.45 -10.60 -6.83
C THR A 88 0.51 -11.43 -8.10
N TYR A 89 -0.63 -11.53 -8.77
CA TYR A 89 -0.76 -12.19 -10.05
C TYR A 89 -0.61 -11.15 -11.15
N LEU A 90 0.35 -11.38 -12.04
CA LEU A 90 0.62 -10.50 -13.17
C LEU A 90 -0.15 -10.97 -14.41
N ASN A 91 -0.32 -10.07 -15.37
CA ASN A 91 -0.80 -10.46 -16.70
C ASN A 91 0.27 -11.32 -17.40
N LYS A 92 0.06 -12.64 -17.43
CA LYS A 92 0.99 -13.62 -18.03
C LYS A 92 1.25 -13.36 -19.51
N ASP A 93 0.24 -12.88 -20.25
CA ASP A 93 0.35 -12.64 -21.69
C ASP A 93 1.36 -11.52 -22.02
N LYS A 94 1.65 -10.65 -21.05
CA LYS A 94 2.56 -9.51 -21.20
C LYS A 94 3.82 -9.61 -20.35
N TYR A 95 3.83 -10.44 -19.29
CA TYR A 95 4.88 -10.44 -18.26
C TYR A 95 5.27 -11.85 -17.76
N GLY A 96 4.97 -12.91 -18.52
CA GLY A 96 5.24 -14.30 -18.13
C GLY A 96 6.70 -14.56 -17.73
N ASP A 97 7.66 -13.96 -18.44
CA ASP A 97 9.10 -14.14 -18.21
C ASP A 97 9.56 -13.72 -16.80
N LEU A 98 8.85 -12.79 -16.16
CA LEU A 98 9.18 -12.29 -14.82
C LEU A 98 8.80 -13.27 -13.72
N LEU A 99 7.90 -14.22 -14.00
CA LEU A 99 7.32 -15.09 -12.99
C LEU A 99 8.12 -16.38 -12.76
N LYS A 100 9.14 -16.70 -13.58
CA LYS A 100 10.00 -17.90 -13.43
C LYS A 100 9.18 -19.16 -13.09
N ASP A 101 8.19 -19.47 -13.92
CA ASP A 101 7.27 -20.61 -13.77
C ASP A 101 6.30 -20.57 -12.57
N LYS A 102 6.21 -19.44 -11.87
CA LYS A 102 5.20 -19.22 -10.81
C LYS A 102 3.95 -18.54 -11.36
N ASP A 103 2.83 -18.72 -10.66
CA ASP A 103 1.59 -18.01 -10.98
C ASP A 103 1.53 -16.60 -10.39
N TYR A 104 2.31 -16.35 -9.34
CA TYR A 104 2.28 -15.12 -8.56
C TYR A 104 3.61 -14.83 -7.87
N ILE A 105 3.80 -13.55 -7.53
CA ILE A 105 4.84 -13.10 -6.59
C ILE A 105 4.22 -13.07 -5.19
N SER A 106 4.88 -13.67 -4.20
CA SER A 106 4.43 -13.67 -2.81
C SER A 106 5.24 -12.66 -1.99
N THR A 107 4.57 -11.67 -1.40
CA THR A 107 5.17 -10.68 -0.52
C THR A 107 4.62 -10.87 0.89
N PRO A 108 5.30 -11.66 1.74
CA PRO A 108 4.96 -11.75 3.15
C PRO A 108 5.45 -10.50 3.89
N LEU A 109 4.65 -9.98 4.81
CA LEU A 109 5.03 -8.88 5.67
C LEU A 109 4.46 -9.03 7.08
N LYS A 110 5.16 -8.45 8.06
CA LYS A 110 4.66 -8.30 9.43
C LYS A 110 3.97 -6.94 9.53
N PRO A 111 2.63 -6.87 9.43
CA PRO A 111 1.93 -5.61 9.29
C PRO A 111 2.08 -4.77 10.57
N VAL A 112 2.28 -3.47 10.39
CA VAL A 112 2.24 -2.49 11.47
C VAL A 112 1.02 -1.61 11.22
N LEU A 113 0.14 -1.53 12.22
CA LEU A 113 -1.01 -0.65 12.15
C LEU A 113 -0.56 0.81 12.25
N LYS A 114 -0.94 1.62 11.27
CA LYS A 114 -0.77 3.07 11.27
C LYS A 114 -2.13 3.72 11.48
N ASP A 115 -2.21 4.62 12.45
CA ASP A 115 -3.37 5.48 12.67
C ASP A 115 -3.03 6.88 12.18
N ILE A 116 -3.82 7.39 11.23
CA ILE A 116 -3.67 8.75 10.71
C ILE A 116 -5.07 9.38 10.71
N LYS A 117 -5.27 10.36 11.60
CA LYS A 117 -6.55 11.08 11.78
C LYS A 117 -7.74 10.13 12.03
N GLY A 118 -7.52 9.04 12.78
CA GLY A 118 -8.57 8.06 13.10
C GLY A 118 -8.80 7.00 12.03
N HIS A 119 -8.07 7.07 10.90
CA HIS A 119 -8.10 6.03 9.87
C HIS A 119 -6.98 5.02 10.07
N LYS A 120 -7.34 3.73 9.99
CA LYS A 120 -6.44 2.61 10.24
C LYS A 120 -5.87 2.05 8.94
N TYR A 121 -4.55 1.91 8.87
CA TYR A 121 -3.84 1.47 7.67
C TYR A 121 -2.79 0.39 7.94
N ILE A 122 -2.56 -0.45 6.93
CA ILE A 122 -1.30 -1.14 6.71
C ILE A 122 -0.65 -0.48 5.50
N ILE A 123 0.60 -0.05 5.63
CA ILE A 123 1.34 0.67 4.58
C ILE A 123 2.65 -0.06 4.35
N THR A 124 2.93 -0.42 3.11
CA THR A 124 4.17 -1.11 2.73
C THR A 124 4.67 -0.59 1.38
N GLU A 125 5.98 -0.55 1.22
CA GLU A 125 6.60 -0.25 -0.08
C GLU A 125 6.28 -1.38 -1.06
N TYR A 126 6.08 -1.03 -2.32
CA TYR A 126 5.55 -1.94 -3.32
C TYR A 126 6.18 -1.69 -4.69
N ASP A 127 7.21 -2.47 -4.97
CA ASP A 127 8.09 -2.28 -6.14
C ASP A 127 7.54 -2.90 -7.43
N ILE A 128 6.47 -3.68 -7.33
CA ILE A 128 5.85 -4.28 -8.50
C ILE A 128 5.08 -3.20 -9.25
N ASP A 129 5.35 -3.10 -10.54
CA ASP A 129 4.66 -2.20 -11.44
C ASP A 129 3.15 -2.52 -11.48
N VAL A 130 2.34 -1.55 -11.02
CA VAL A 130 0.92 -1.76 -10.75
C VAL A 130 0.15 -2.04 -12.04
N GLU A 131 0.57 -1.43 -13.16
CA GLU A 131 -0.04 -1.63 -14.48
C GLU A 131 0.02 -3.08 -14.96
N ARG A 132 0.89 -3.89 -14.36
CA ARG A 132 1.08 -5.31 -14.66
C ARG A 132 0.18 -6.22 -13.86
N ILE A 133 -0.45 -5.70 -12.80
CA ILE A 133 -1.19 -6.49 -11.82
C ILE A 133 -2.57 -6.82 -12.37
N LYS A 134 -2.82 -8.12 -12.53
CA LYS A 134 -4.14 -8.65 -12.86
C LYS A 134 -4.99 -8.82 -11.60
N GLU A 135 -4.38 -9.33 -10.54
CA GLU A 135 -5.06 -9.68 -9.31
C GLU A 135 -4.13 -9.59 -8.09
N LEU A 136 -4.69 -9.15 -6.97
CA LEU A 136 -4.08 -9.24 -5.65
C LEU A 136 -4.91 -10.17 -4.77
N GLN A 137 -4.24 -11.02 -4.01
CA GLN A 137 -4.87 -11.77 -2.94
C GLN A 137 -4.21 -11.43 -1.61
N PHE A 138 -5.03 -11.15 -0.60
CA PHE A 138 -4.61 -10.87 0.76
C PHE A 138 -5.09 -11.96 1.69
N PHE A 139 -4.21 -12.46 2.56
CA PHE A 139 -4.61 -13.36 3.64
C PHE A 139 -3.64 -13.28 4.82
N LEU A 140 -4.17 -13.54 6.02
CA LEU A 140 -3.41 -13.58 7.25
C LEU A 140 -2.93 -15.00 7.53
N PHE A 141 -1.74 -15.11 8.09
CA PHE A 141 -1.16 -16.34 8.59
C PHE A 141 -0.46 -16.09 9.93
N ASP A 142 -0.05 -17.18 10.58
CA ASP A 142 0.65 -17.13 11.87
C ASP A 142 1.93 -16.27 11.78
N ARG A 143 2.12 -15.39 12.77
CA ARG A 143 3.17 -14.37 12.76
C ARG A 143 4.59 -14.93 12.78
N ASP A 144 4.78 -16.05 13.48
CA ASP A 144 6.10 -16.58 13.79
C ASP A 144 6.45 -17.81 12.94
N LYS A 145 5.46 -18.53 12.42
CA LYS A 145 5.70 -19.69 11.54
C LYS A 145 4.64 -19.78 10.44
N PHE A 146 5.03 -20.00 9.18
CA PHE A 146 4.09 -20.27 8.08
C PHE A 146 3.46 -21.68 8.23
N ARG A 147 2.63 -21.87 9.25
CA ARG A 147 2.06 -23.19 9.59
C ARG A 147 0.63 -23.35 9.11
N LYS A 148 -0.18 -22.28 9.12
CA LYS A 148 -1.57 -22.29 8.61
C LYS A 148 -2.00 -20.90 8.12
N VAL A 149 -2.79 -20.88 7.04
CA VAL A 149 -3.58 -19.71 6.64
C VAL A 149 -4.72 -19.57 7.66
N LEU A 150 -4.82 -18.40 8.29
CA LEU A 150 -5.76 -18.14 9.39
C LEU A 150 -6.97 -17.30 8.96
N SER A 151 -7.00 -16.84 7.71
CA SER A 151 -8.03 -15.95 7.19
C SER A 151 -8.68 -16.48 5.92
N LYS A 152 -9.83 -15.91 5.57
CA LYS A 152 -10.32 -15.98 4.19
C LYS A 152 -9.38 -15.18 3.29
N ARG A 153 -9.25 -15.60 2.03
CA ARG A 153 -8.54 -14.81 1.01
C ARG A 153 -9.44 -13.68 0.55
N VAL A 154 -8.95 -12.46 0.66
CA VAL A 154 -9.57 -11.28 0.05
C VAL A 154 -8.95 -11.09 -1.32
N ILE A 155 -9.78 -11.16 -2.37
CA ILE A 155 -9.33 -11.09 -3.76
C ILE A 155 -9.73 -9.74 -4.34
N VAL A 156 -8.77 -9.02 -4.90
CA VAL A 156 -8.98 -7.73 -5.55
C VAL A 156 -8.50 -7.81 -6.99
N ARG A 157 -9.43 -7.59 -7.92
CA ARG A 157 -9.20 -7.50 -9.36
C ARG A 157 -9.50 -6.09 -9.85
N ASN A 158 -9.08 -5.79 -11.07
CA ASN A 158 -9.33 -4.50 -11.73
C ASN A 158 -8.84 -3.36 -10.82
N ILE A 159 -7.53 -3.33 -10.59
CA ILE A 159 -6.86 -2.42 -9.66
C ILE A 159 -7.13 -0.94 -9.97
N GLY A 160 -7.66 -0.63 -11.16
CA GLY A 160 -8.30 0.66 -11.46
C GLY A 160 -7.29 1.79 -11.44
N ILE A 161 -6.22 1.57 -12.19
CA ILE A 161 -5.11 2.48 -12.44
C ILE A 161 -5.40 3.20 -13.75
#